data_AF-A0A9P4TG93-F1
#
_entry.id   AF-A0A9P4TG93-F1
#
_cell.length_a   1.000
_cell.length_b   1.000
_cell.length_c   1.000
_cell.angle_alpha   90.00
_cell.angle_beta   90.00
_cell.angle_gamma   90.00
#
_symmetry.space_group_name_H-M   'P 1'
#
loop_
_entity.id
_entity.type
_entity.pdbx_description
1 polymer ?
#
loop_
_entity_poly.entity_id
_entity_poly.type
_entity_poly.pdbx_seq_one_letter_code
_entity_poly.pdbx_strand_id
1 'polypeptide(L)'
;MAEDYVPAVVPVAGKVVSIVLQILTFGVLCVYFTRRTSWFKHWPNLPLAIWLVLLIYFDSAVFVFATSILFHGVDINSSRSICEGGILVCLLCYMTTKILTYYFLVERAYIVRGSREPRLKTKLWLFNCLFMMLPYTIFVVMNLIWRFSYINDKGICIIGMQKKAMLPLIVFEVIVNVYLTMLFVLPMRGNYSILTPTFIALHTDISRTLLLET
;
A
#
# COMPACT_ATOMS: atom_id res chain seq x y z
N MET A 1 -31.62 18.49 -8.41
CA MET A 1 -32.97 17.99 -8.08
C MET A 1 -32.78 16.94 -7.00
N ALA A 2 -33.13 17.27 -5.76
CA ALA A 2 -33.11 16.29 -4.68
C ALA A 2 -34.35 15.42 -4.86
N GLU A 3 -34.17 14.15 -5.20
CA GLU A 3 -35.24 13.16 -5.02
C GLU A 3 -35.44 13.03 -3.50
N ASP A 4 -36.64 13.34 -3.03
CA ASP A 4 -37.03 13.14 -1.62
C ASP A 4 -37.14 11.63 -1.36
N TYR A 5 -36.06 11.02 -0.91
CA TYR A 5 -36.06 9.65 -0.39
C TYR A 5 -35.74 9.67 1.11
N VAL A 6 -36.32 8.74 1.87
CA VAL A 6 -36.04 8.61 3.30
C VAL A 6 -34.79 7.75 3.47
N PRO A 7 -33.73 8.21 4.19
CA PRO A 7 -32.52 7.44 4.39
C PRO A 7 -32.80 6.13 5.14
N ALA A 8 -32.19 5.04 4.69
CA ALA A 8 -32.38 3.73 5.29
C ALA A 8 -31.77 3.63 6.69
N VAL A 9 -32.48 2.97 7.61
CA VAL A 9 -31.93 2.62 8.92
C VAL A 9 -30.94 1.47 8.77
N VAL A 10 -29.67 1.73 9.06
CA VAL A 10 -28.61 0.72 9.07
C VAL A 10 -28.74 -0.16 10.32
N PRO A 11 -28.63 -1.50 10.21
CA PRO A 11 -28.72 -2.38 11.38
C PRO A 11 -27.65 -2.05 12.42
N VAL A 12 -28.07 -1.95 13.69
CA VAL A 12 -27.22 -1.53 14.82
C VAL A 12 -25.96 -2.39 14.92
N ALA A 13 -26.08 -3.71 14.73
CA ALA A 13 -24.94 -4.63 14.74
C ALA A 13 -23.89 -4.26 13.69
N GLY A 14 -24.29 -3.93 12.46
CA GLY A 14 -23.37 -3.51 11.40
C GLY A 14 -22.68 -2.19 11.72
N LYS A 15 -23.43 -1.22 12.30
CA LYS A 15 -22.87 0.06 12.75
C LYS A 15 -21.83 -0.13 13.85
N VAL A 16 -22.13 -0.93 14.88
CA VAL A 16 -21.20 -1.21 15.98
C VAL A 16 -19.93 -1.90 15.47
N VAL A 17 -20.05 -2.93 14.63
CA VAL A 17 -18.89 -3.64 14.06
C VAL A 17 -18.02 -2.69 13.24
N SER A 18 -18.62 -1.84 12.41
CA SER A 18 -17.89 -0.85 11.62
C SER A 18 -17.12 0.14 12.50
N ILE A 19 -17.76 0.68 13.55
CA ILE A 19 -17.13 1.62 14.49
C ILE A 19 -15.94 0.95 15.20
N VAL A 20 -16.14 -0.26 15.74
CA VAL A 20 -15.08 -1.01 16.42
C VAL A 20 -13.90 -1.26 15.47
N LEU A 21 -14.17 -1.68 14.23
CA LEU A 21 -13.13 -1.93 13.24
C LEU A 21 -12.32 -0.65 12.93
N GLN A 22 -12.99 0.49 12.74
CA GLN A 22 -12.33 1.77 12.46
C GLN A 22 -11.49 2.28 13.63
N ILE A 23 -12.01 2.20 14.86
CA ILE A 23 -11.27 2.62 16.07
C ILE A 23 -10.02 1.75 16.26
N LEU A 24 -10.17 0.43 16.12
CA LEU A 24 -9.05 -0.49 16.26
C LEU A 24 -7.99 -0.26 15.17
N THR A 25 -8.39 -0.14 13.91
CA THR A 25 -7.45 0.11 12.80
C THR A 25 -6.74 1.45 12.95
N PHE A 26 -7.47 2.52 13.30
CA PHE A 26 -6.86 3.82 13.54
C PHE A 26 -5.87 3.79 14.72
N GLY A 27 -6.25 3.18 15.84
CA GLY A 27 -5.37 3.02 17.00
C GLY A 27 -4.08 2.26 16.66
N VAL A 28 -4.21 1.15 15.92
CA VAL A 28 -3.07 0.36 15.45
C VAL A 28 -2.16 1.20 14.54
N LEU A 29 -2.72 1.95 13.57
CA LEU A 29 -1.96 2.83 12.69
C LEU A 29 -1.22 3.91 13.47
N CYS A 30 -1.86 4.55 14.44
CA CYS A 30 -1.23 5.55 15.30
C CYS A 30 -0.07 4.96 16.13
N VAL A 31 -0.25 3.77 16.70
CA VAL A 31 0.82 3.10 17.46
C VAL A 31 2.01 2.78 16.55
N TYR A 32 1.77 2.21 15.36
CA TYR A 32 2.86 1.94 14.41
C TYR A 32 3.55 3.22 13.95
N PHE A 33 2.79 4.27 13.66
CA PHE A 33 3.33 5.57 13.27
C PHE A 33 4.22 6.15 14.37
N THR A 34 3.73 6.25 15.60
CA THR A 34 4.48 6.80 16.75
C THR A 34 5.72 5.96 17.09
N ARG A 35 5.62 4.62 17.05
CA ARG A 35 6.78 3.75 17.25
C ARG A 35 7.82 3.93 16.15
N ARG A 36 7.39 4.22 14.92
CA ARG A 36 8.31 4.44 13.80
C ARG A 36 8.97 5.81 13.86
N THR A 37 8.23 6.86 14.21
CA THR A 37 8.77 8.23 14.30
C THR A 37 9.67 8.44 15.51
N SER A 38 9.33 7.86 16.67
CA SER A 38 10.13 7.99 17.91
C SER A 38 11.55 7.41 17.82
N TRP A 39 11.80 6.50 16.88
CA TRP A 39 13.14 5.94 16.65
C TRP A 39 14.09 6.97 15.99
N PHE A 40 13.57 8.02 15.35
CA PHE A 40 14.38 8.99 14.61
C PHE A 40 14.57 10.30 15.38
N LYS A 41 15.80 10.54 15.83
CA LYS A 41 16.18 11.78 16.52
C LYS A 41 16.53 12.94 15.55
N HIS A 42 16.89 12.63 14.30
CA HIS A 42 17.27 13.62 13.28
C HIS A 42 16.47 13.43 11.99
N TRP A 43 15.49 14.31 11.73
CA TRP A 43 14.51 14.24 10.62
C TRP A 43 15.03 14.54 9.20
N PRO A 44 16.00 15.43 8.94
CA PRO A 44 16.34 15.82 7.57
C PRO A 44 17.21 14.80 6.82
N ASN A 45 17.88 13.87 7.52
CA ASN A 45 18.82 12.92 6.92
C ASN A 45 18.22 11.51 6.70
N LEU A 46 16.90 11.37 6.75
CA LEU A 46 16.27 10.06 6.58
C LEU A 46 16.31 9.60 5.12
N PRO A 47 16.60 8.32 4.86
CA PRO A 47 16.50 7.74 3.51
C PRO A 47 15.05 7.77 3.01
N LEU A 48 14.87 7.95 1.70
CA LEU A 48 13.56 8.03 1.03
C LEU A 48 12.62 6.87 1.41
N ALA A 49 13.16 5.66 1.53
CA ALA A 49 12.38 4.49 1.93
C ALA A 49 11.64 4.67 3.28
N ILE A 50 12.18 5.45 4.21
CA ILE A 50 11.52 5.69 5.51
C ILE A 50 10.43 6.76 5.37
N TRP A 51 10.69 7.83 4.60
CA TRP A 51 9.66 8.82 4.27
C TRP A 51 8.43 8.19 3.63
N LEU A 52 8.63 7.24 2.70
CA LEU A 52 7.53 6.53 2.06
C LEU A 52 6.71 5.70 3.04
N VAL A 53 7.37 4.99 3.96
CA VAL A 53 6.67 4.23 5.00
C VAL A 53 5.84 5.15 5.89
N LEU A 54 6.38 6.31 6.29
CA LEU A 54 5.64 7.30 7.08
C LEU A 54 4.43 7.84 6.30
N LEU A 55 4.59 8.13 5.01
CA LEU A 55 3.50 8.58 4.14
C LEU A 55 2.41 7.51 3.98
N ILE A 56 2.76 6.23 3.85
CA ILE A 56 1.78 5.13 3.76
C ILE A 56 0.94 5.06 5.05
N TYR A 57 1.58 5.11 6.22
CA TYR A 57 0.86 5.10 7.50
C TYR A 57 -0.03 6.33 7.67
N PHE A 58 0.47 7.51 7.26
CA PHE A 58 -0.29 8.74 7.33
C PHE A 58 -1.51 8.73 6.38
N ASP A 59 -1.32 8.35 5.11
CA ASP A 59 -2.40 8.23 4.12
C ASP A 59 -3.47 7.23 4.59
N SER A 60 -3.06 6.09 5.14
CA SER A 60 -3.99 5.10 5.73
C SER A 60 -4.76 5.66 6.93
N ALA A 61 -4.11 6.43 7.80
CA ALA A 61 -4.77 7.05 8.95
C ALA A 61 -5.79 8.11 8.50
N VAL A 62 -5.43 8.93 7.51
CA VAL A 62 -6.33 9.90 6.88
C VAL A 62 -7.52 9.20 6.23
N PHE A 63 -7.31 8.07 5.56
CA PHE A 63 -8.38 7.28 4.95
C PHE A 63 -9.38 6.76 5.99
N VAL A 64 -8.91 6.11 7.06
CA VAL A 64 -9.80 5.59 8.12
C VAL A 64 -10.54 6.74 8.82
N PHE A 65 -9.85 7.86 9.06
CA PHE A 65 -10.47 9.04 9.66
C PHE A 65 -11.54 9.67 8.77
N ALA A 66 -11.24 9.88 7.48
CA ALA A 66 -12.17 10.45 6.52
C ALA A 66 -13.41 9.57 6.32
N THR A 67 -13.21 8.25 6.21
CA THR A 67 -14.32 7.30 6.11
C THR A 67 -15.16 7.25 7.39
N SER A 68 -14.55 7.31 8.57
CA SER A 68 -15.29 7.42 9.83
C SER A 68 -16.21 8.64 9.88
N ILE A 69 -15.73 9.80 9.40
CA ILE A 69 -16.56 11.01 9.31
C ILE A 69 -17.72 10.81 8.34
N LEU A 70 -17.47 10.21 7.17
CA LEU A 70 -18.50 10.00 6.15
C LEU A 70 -19.56 8.98 6.61
N PHE A 71 -19.17 7.84 7.18
CA PHE A 71 -20.09 6.77 7.58
C PHE A 71 -20.82 7.04 8.90
N HIS A 72 -20.20 7.76 9.84
CA HIS A 72 -20.76 7.92 11.19
C HIS A 72 -21.09 9.37 11.56
N GLY A 73 -20.38 10.35 10.99
CA GLY A 73 -20.65 11.77 11.23
C GLY A 73 -21.75 12.33 10.33
N VAL A 74 -21.62 12.12 9.02
CA VAL A 74 -22.48 12.76 8.01
C VAL A 74 -23.59 11.83 7.49
N ASP A 75 -23.41 10.51 7.64
CA ASP A 75 -24.26 9.45 7.07
C ASP A 75 -24.26 9.45 5.53
N ILE A 76 -23.69 8.39 4.95
CA ILE A 76 -23.60 8.21 3.49
C ILE A 76 -24.96 8.10 2.80
N ASN A 77 -26.02 7.78 3.55
CA ASN A 77 -27.37 7.68 3.04
C ASN A 77 -28.09 9.04 3.02
N SER A 78 -27.51 10.10 3.57
CA SER A 78 -28.16 11.42 3.68
C SER A 78 -28.33 12.13 2.35
N SER A 79 -27.32 12.06 1.47
CA SER A 79 -27.42 12.66 0.14
C SER A 79 -26.63 11.90 -0.92
N ARG A 80 -27.06 12.07 -2.18
CA ARG A 80 -26.37 11.53 -3.35
C ARG A 80 -24.94 12.04 -3.48
N SER A 81 -24.71 13.32 -3.17
CA SER A 81 -23.38 13.92 -3.21
C SER A 81 -22.43 13.34 -2.16
N ILE A 82 -22.93 13.01 -0.97
CA ILE A 82 -22.13 12.33 0.08
C ILE A 82 -21.81 10.90 -0.36
N CYS A 83 -22.78 10.19 -0.94
CA CYS A 83 -22.59 8.83 -1.48
C CYS A 83 -21.51 8.81 -2.59
N GLU A 84 -21.57 9.75 -3.53
CA GLU A 84 -20.54 9.95 -4.58
C GLU A 84 -19.19 10.36 -3.99
N GLY A 85 -19.18 11.21 -2.98
CA GLY A 85 -17.97 11.60 -2.26
C GLY A 85 -17.30 10.40 -1.55
N GLY A 86 -18.10 9.50 -0.99
CA GLY A 86 -17.62 8.30 -0.30
C GLY A 86 -16.82 7.38 -1.19
N ILE A 87 -17.34 7.05 -2.39
CA ILE A 87 -16.58 6.22 -3.34
C ILE A 87 -15.33 6.94 -3.85
N LEU A 88 -15.41 8.26 -4.04
CA LEU A 88 -14.28 9.04 -4.53
C LEU A 88 -13.13 9.08 -3.51
N VAL A 89 -13.42 9.37 -2.24
CA VAL A 89 -12.43 9.33 -1.16
C VAL A 89 -11.84 7.93 -1.01
N CYS A 90 -12.68 6.89 -1.06
CA CYS A 90 -12.21 5.52 -0.97
C CYS A 90 -11.27 5.14 -2.11
N LEU A 91 -11.63 5.47 -3.35
CA LEU A 91 -10.80 5.18 -4.52
C LEU A 91 -9.51 5.99 -4.49
N LEU A 92 -9.56 7.28 -4.18
CA LEU A 92 -8.36 8.11 -4.14
C LEU A 92 -7.37 7.58 -3.09
N CYS A 93 -7.80 7.39 -1.85
CA CYS A 93 -6.95 6.86 -0.79
C CYS A 93 -6.41 5.46 -1.09
N TYR A 94 -7.24 4.57 -1.66
CA TYR A 94 -6.77 3.25 -2.09
C TYR A 94 -5.64 3.38 -3.13
N MET A 95 -5.86 4.23 -4.13
CA MET A 95 -4.90 4.39 -5.22
C MET A 95 -3.61 5.09 -4.77
N THR A 96 -3.69 6.08 -3.86
CA THR A 96 -2.51 6.74 -3.27
C THR A 96 -1.69 5.77 -2.44
N THR A 97 -2.32 5.00 -1.53
CA THR A 97 -1.64 3.96 -0.72
C THR A 97 -0.90 2.96 -1.61
N LYS A 98 -1.51 2.50 -2.71
CA LYS A 98 -0.90 1.56 -3.65
C LYS A 98 0.31 2.16 -4.39
N ILE A 99 0.22 3.40 -4.87
CA ILE A 99 1.34 4.10 -5.51
C ILE A 99 2.52 4.21 -4.55
N LEU A 100 2.26 4.66 -3.32
CA LEU A 100 3.29 4.79 -2.29
C LEU A 100 3.95 3.43 -1.96
N THR A 101 3.14 2.37 -1.90
CA THR A 101 3.63 1.00 -1.66
C THR A 101 4.51 0.50 -2.80
N TYR A 102 4.11 0.69 -4.06
CA TYR A 102 4.92 0.29 -5.21
C TYR A 102 6.24 1.07 -5.27
N TYR A 103 6.19 2.37 -5.03
CA TYR A 103 7.39 3.19 -4.99
C TYR A 103 8.33 2.76 -3.86
N PHE A 104 7.79 2.39 -2.69
CA PHE A 104 8.57 1.80 -1.59
C PHE A 104 9.24 0.47 -1.99
N LEU A 105 8.52 -0.42 -2.67
CA LEU A 105 9.07 -1.71 -3.12
C LEU A 105 10.19 -1.52 -4.16
N VAL A 106 10.02 -0.58 -5.09
CA VAL A 106 11.06 -0.24 -6.08
C VAL A 106 12.31 0.32 -5.42
N GLU A 107 12.17 1.24 -4.45
CA GLU A 107 13.32 1.77 -3.70
C GLU A 107 14.05 0.66 -2.92
N ARG A 108 13.29 -0.25 -2.30
CA ARG A 108 13.88 -1.40 -1.59
C ARG A 108 14.62 -2.35 -2.52
N ALA A 109 14.04 -2.67 -3.69
CA ALA A 109 14.68 -3.52 -4.68
C ALA A 109 15.98 -2.90 -5.22
N TYR A 110 15.99 -1.57 -5.41
CA TYR A 110 17.19 -0.85 -5.82
C TYR A 110 18.31 -0.90 -4.76
N ILE A 111 17.97 -0.67 -3.48
CA ILE A 111 18.94 -0.75 -2.38
C ILE A 111 19.55 -2.16 -2.27
N VAL A 112 18.74 -3.21 -2.36
CA VAL A 112 19.20 -4.61 -2.26
C VAL A 112 20.15 -4.99 -3.39
N ARG A 113 19.98 -4.41 -4.58
CA ARG A 113 20.85 -4.68 -5.73
C ARG A 113 22.26 -4.08 -5.57
N GLY A 114 22.48 -3.21 -4.58
CA GLY A 114 23.82 -2.68 -4.26
C GLY A 114 24.49 -1.86 -5.37
N SER A 115 23.72 -1.37 -6.35
CA SER A 115 24.27 -0.56 -7.44
C SER A 115 24.80 0.77 -6.88
N ARG A 116 26.07 1.09 -7.15
CA ARG A 116 26.74 2.33 -6.71
C ARG A 116 26.40 3.56 -7.56
N GLU A 117 25.61 3.40 -8.61
CA GLU A 117 25.21 4.52 -9.47
C GLU A 117 24.09 5.35 -8.83
N PRO A 118 24.04 6.68 -9.03
CA PRO A 118 22.97 7.52 -8.49
C PRO A 118 21.59 7.17 -9.08
N ARG A 119 20.54 7.24 -8.23
CA ARG A 119 19.15 6.78 -8.49
C ARG A 119 18.59 7.11 -9.88
N LEU A 120 18.81 8.33 -10.35
CA LEU A 120 18.25 8.85 -11.62
C LEU A 120 19.08 8.49 -12.87
N LYS A 121 20.31 7.98 -12.72
CA LYS A 121 21.18 7.59 -13.84
C LYS A 121 21.03 6.14 -14.25
N THR A 122 20.58 5.28 -13.34
CA THR A 122 20.42 3.86 -13.64
C THR A 122 19.17 3.65 -14.49
N LYS A 123 19.37 3.33 -15.78
CA LYS A 123 18.28 3.06 -16.75
C LYS A 123 17.25 2.04 -16.22
N LEU A 124 17.70 1.08 -15.41
CA LEU A 124 16.83 0.07 -14.81
C LEU A 124 15.91 0.64 -13.72
N TRP A 125 16.36 1.59 -12.91
CA TRP A 125 15.51 2.24 -11.90
C TRP A 125 14.46 3.11 -12.57
N LEU A 126 14.87 3.90 -13.58
CA LEU A 126 13.95 4.72 -14.36
C LEU A 126 12.94 3.86 -15.14
N PHE A 127 13.39 2.75 -15.73
CA PHE A 127 12.51 1.82 -16.43
C PHE A 127 11.50 1.16 -15.47
N ASN A 128 11.91 0.64 -14.32
CA ASN A 128 10.95 0.06 -13.36
C ASN A 128 9.97 1.12 -12.82
N CYS A 129 10.45 2.33 -12.53
CA CYS A 129 9.59 3.40 -12.04
C CYS A 129 8.59 3.85 -13.11
N LEU A 130 9.03 4.03 -14.35
CA LEU A 130 8.18 4.44 -15.47
C LEU A 130 7.21 3.32 -15.90
N PHE A 131 7.72 2.09 -16.01
CA PHE A 131 6.95 0.91 -16.41
C PHE A 131 5.89 0.53 -15.38
N MET A 132 6.08 0.82 -14.11
CA MET A 132 5.04 0.58 -13.09
C MET A 132 4.06 1.74 -12.95
N MET A 133 4.54 3.00 -12.99
CA MET A 133 3.68 4.16 -12.77
C MET A 133 2.74 4.43 -13.94
N LEU A 134 3.19 4.24 -15.18
CA LEU A 134 2.44 4.61 -16.39
C LEU A 134 1.20 3.72 -16.64
N PRO A 135 1.27 2.37 -16.63
CA PRO A 135 0.06 1.55 -16.70
C PRO A 135 -0.84 1.73 -15.48
N TYR A 136 -0.26 1.97 -14.29
CA TYR A 136 -1.05 2.18 -13.08
C TYR A 136 -1.91 3.45 -13.18
N THR A 137 -1.38 4.57 -13.66
CA THR A 137 -2.18 5.80 -13.86
C THR A 137 -3.31 5.59 -14.86
N ILE A 138 -3.08 4.80 -15.93
CA ILE A 138 -4.15 4.43 -16.88
C ILE A 138 -5.27 3.68 -16.15
N PHE A 139 -4.94 2.67 -15.34
CA PHE A 139 -5.96 1.92 -14.59
C PHE A 139 -6.67 2.78 -13.54
N VAL A 140 -5.99 3.73 -12.90
CA VAL A 140 -6.60 4.69 -11.97
C VAL A 140 -7.65 5.52 -12.70
N VAL A 141 -7.30 6.12 -13.84
CA VAL A 141 -8.24 6.92 -14.66
C VAL A 141 -9.42 6.06 -15.12
N MET A 142 -9.14 4.82 -15.52
CA MET A 142 -10.16 3.80 -15.83
C MET A 142 -11.16 3.64 -14.69
N ASN A 143 -10.68 3.39 -13.47
CA ASN A 143 -11.54 3.16 -12.31
C ASN A 143 -12.30 4.42 -11.88
N LEU A 144 -11.77 5.62 -12.13
CA LEU A 144 -12.48 6.88 -11.89
C LEU A 144 -13.64 7.10 -12.86
N ILE A 145 -13.52 6.69 -14.13
CA ILE A 145 -14.56 6.84 -15.14
C ILE A 145 -15.66 5.79 -14.96
N TRP A 146 -15.29 4.53 -14.68
CA TRP A 146 -16.22 3.40 -14.58
C TRP A 146 -16.72 3.12 -13.15
N ARG A 147 -16.63 4.09 -12.25
CA ARG A 147 -17.26 4.02 -10.92
C ARG A 147 -18.77 4.26 -11.02
N PHE A 148 -19.51 3.67 -10.09
CA PHE A 148 -20.93 3.99 -9.93
C PHE A 148 -21.27 4.14 -8.45
N SER A 149 -22.16 5.08 -8.16
CA SER A 149 -22.77 5.26 -6.85
C SER A 149 -24.18 5.76 -7.06
N TYR A 150 -25.16 5.02 -6.54
CA TYR A 150 -26.57 5.40 -6.60
C TYR A 150 -27.26 5.03 -5.30
N ILE A 151 -28.34 5.73 -5.00
CA ILE A 151 -29.19 5.43 -3.87
C ILE A 151 -30.36 4.60 -4.38
N ASN A 152 -30.62 3.47 -3.72
CA ASN A 152 -31.73 2.60 -4.04
C ASN A 152 -33.05 3.16 -3.48
N ASP A 153 -34.20 2.66 -3.92
CA ASP A 153 -35.54 3.07 -3.48
C ASP A 153 -35.74 2.93 -1.95
N LYS A 154 -34.94 2.06 -1.33
CA LYS A 154 -34.89 1.86 0.12
C LYS A 154 -34.09 2.94 0.87
N GLY A 155 -33.51 3.92 0.18
CA GLY A 155 -32.67 4.97 0.75
C GLY A 155 -31.26 4.51 1.17
N ILE A 156 -30.74 3.45 0.54
CA ILE A 156 -29.40 2.90 0.80
C ILE A 156 -28.44 3.34 -0.31
N CYS A 157 -27.33 3.95 0.05
CA CYS A 157 -26.23 4.26 -0.86
C CYS A 157 -25.48 2.97 -1.24
N ILE A 158 -25.54 2.61 -2.53
CA ILE A 158 -24.81 1.49 -3.11
C ILE A 158 -23.63 2.03 -3.89
N ILE A 159 -22.43 1.63 -3.48
CA ILE A 159 -21.16 2.05 -4.06
C ILE A 159 -20.49 0.84 -4.72
N GLY A 160 -19.93 1.03 -5.92
CA GLY A 160 -19.17 -0.02 -6.57
C GLY A 160 -18.38 0.41 -7.79
N MET A 161 -17.70 -0.57 -8.39
CA MET A 161 -16.96 -0.45 -9.64
C MET A 161 -17.45 -1.48 -10.63
N GLN A 162 -17.44 -1.13 -11.92
CA GLN A 162 -17.76 -2.12 -12.96
C GLN A 162 -16.66 -3.18 -13.04
N LYS A 163 -17.06 -4.45 -13.25
CA LYS A 163 -16.13 -5.58 -13.43
C LYS A 163 -15.09 -5.33 -14.52
N LYS A 164 -15.46 -4.58 -15.57
CA LYS A 164 -14.58 -4.18 -16.68
C LYS A 164 -13.37 -3.36 -16.22
N ALA A 165 -13.50 -2.56 -15.17
CA ALA A 165 -12.41 -1.76 -14.62
C ALA A 165 -11.67 -2.45 -13.46
N MET A 166 -12.42 -3.17 -12.62
CA MET A 166 -11.87 -3.85 -11.45
C MET A 166 -10.98 -5.04 -11.81
N LEU A 167 -11.38 -5.86 -12.79
CA LEU A 167 -10.64 -7.08 -13.13
C LEU A 167 -9.24 -6.78 -13.70
N PRO A 168 -9.05 -5.88 -14.68
CA PRO A 168 -7.72 -5.56 -15.20
C PRO A 168 -6.79 -4.95 -14.15
N LEU A 169 -7.34 -4.11 -13.25
CA LEU A 169 -6.58 -3.54 -12.15
C LEU A 169 -6.02 -4.65 -11.24
N ILE A 170 -6.87 -5.56 -10.77
CA ILE A 170 -6.45 -6.67 -9.89
C ILE A 170 -5.42 -7.57 -10.57
N VAL A 171 -5.64 -7.93 -11.84
CA VAL A 171 -4.70 -8.76 -12.60
C VAL A 171 -3.33 -8.08 -12.71
N PHE A 172 -3.32 -6.78 -13.03
CA PHE A 172 -2.09 -6.01 -13.09
C PHE A 172 -1.38 -5.94 -11.73
N GLU A 173 -2.13 -5.71 -10.64
CA GLU A 173 -1.58 -5.70 -9.28
C GLU A 173 -0.91 -7.03 -8.92
N VAL A 174 -1.55 -8.16 -9.25
CA VAL A 174 -0.97 -9.49 -9.00
C VAL A 174 0.32 -9.68 -9.78
N ILE A 175 0.32 -9.34 -11.08
CA ILE A 175 1.51 -9.49 -11.95
C ILE A 175 2.68 -8.65 -11.41
N VAL A 176 2.44 -7.39 -11.07
CA VAL A 176 3.47 -6.47 -10.56
C VAL A 176 4.02 -6.96 -9.23
N ASN A 177 3.15 -7.38 -8.30
CA ASN A 177 3.58 -7.90 -7.01
C ASN A 177 4.43 -9.17 -7.15
N VAL A 178 4.05 -10.08 -8.06
CA VAL A 178 4.82 -11.29 -8.37
C VAL A 178 6.17 -10.94 -8.99
N TYR A 179 6.22 -10.01 -9.95
CA TYR A 179 7.45 -9.54 -10.57
C TYR A 179 8.42 -8.89 -9.56
N LEU A 180 7.92 -8.00 -8.70
CA LEU A 180 8.71 -7.36 -7.64
C LEU A 180 9.23 -8.38 -6.63
N THR A 181 8.40 -9.36 -6.28
CA THR A 181 8.80 -10.45 -5.37
C THR A 181 9.94 -11.26 -5.97
N MET A 182 9.87 -11.62 -7.26
CA MET A 182 10.98 -12.29 -7.93
C MET A 182 12.25 -11.45 -7.93
N LEU A 183 12.14 -10.14 -8.19
CA LEU A 183 13.27 -9.22 -8.18
C LEU A 183 13.97 -9.15 -6.81
N PHE A 184 13.25 -9.37 -5.70
CA PHE A 184 13.81 -9.44 -4.35
C PHE A 184 14.38 -10.83 -4.02
N VAL A 185 13.68 -11.90 -4.38
CA VAL A 185 14.05 -13.28 -4.02
C VAL A 185 15.28 -13.77 -4.82
N LEU A 186 15.40 -13.41 -6.10
CA LEU A 186 16.49 -13.84 -6.97
C LEU A 186 17.89 -13.42 -6.47
N PRO A 187 18.17 -12.13 -6.15
CA PRO A 187 19.48 -11.73 -5.65
C PRO A 187 19.77 -12.30 -4.26
N MET A 188 18.74 -12.49 -3.41
CA MET A 188 18.93 -13.16 -2.13
C MET A 188 19.43 -14.60 -2.34
N ARG A 189 18.80 -15.38 -3.24
CA ARG A 189 19.24 -16.75 -3.55
C ARG A 189 20.69 -16.82 -4.05
N GLY A 190 21.11 -15.90 -4.90
CA GLY A 190 22.50 -15.84 -5.40
C GLY A 190 23.53 -15.66 -4.28
N ASN A 191 23.23 -14.83 -3.27
CA ASN A 191 24.12 -14.60 -2.14
C ASN A 191 24.16 -15.78 -1.17
N TYR A 192 23.05 -16.51 -0.96
CA TYR A 192 23.05 -17.75 -0.16
C TYR A 192 23.94 -18.84 -0.79
N SER A 193 23.91 -18.97 -2.12
CA SER A 193 24.76 -19.92 -2.84
C SER A 193 26.25 -19.60 -2.75
N ILE A 194 26.62 -18.33 -2.53
CA ILE A 194 28.01 -17.88 -2.35
C ILE A 194 28.44 -17.98 -0.88
N LEU A 195 27.55 -17.67 0.07
CA LEU A 195 27.86 -17.76 1.50
C LEU A 195 28.06 -19.21 1.98
N THR A 196 27.34 -20.18 1.40
CA THR A 196 27.40 -21.59 1.80
C THR A 196 28.78 -22.22 1.57
N PRO A 197 29.41 -22.14 0.39
CA PRO A 197 30.75 -22.68 0.18
C PRO A 197 31.82 -21.92 0.97
N THR A 198 31.72 -20.59 1.12
CA THR A 198 32.69 -19.81 1.90
C THR A 198 32.60 -20.10 3.39
N PHE A 199 31.40 -20.27 3.94
CA PHE A 199 31.20 -20.66 5.35
C PHE A 199 31.73 -22.07 5.63
N ILE A 200 31.50 -23.03 4.73
CA ILE A 200 32.05 -24.39 4.83
C ILE A 200 33.58 -24.37 4.72
N ALA A 201 34.14 -23.62 3.75
CA ALA A 201 35.57 -23.49 3.55
C ALA A 201 36.28 -22.86 4.77
N LEU A 202 35.68 -21.81 5.35
CA LEU A 202 36.21 -21.14 6.54
C LEU A 202 36.18 -22.06 7.77
N HIS A 203 35.11 -22.86 7.92
CA HIS A 203 35.03 -23.84 9.01
C HIS A 203 36.07 -24.96 8.85
N THR A 204 36.32 -25.44 7.63
CA THR A 204 37.36 -26.45 7.39
C THR A 204 38.78 -25.94 7.61
N ASP A 205 39.07 -24.67 7.30
CA ASP A 205 40.39 -24.08 7.58
C ASP A 205 40.60 -23.91 9.09
N ILE A 206 39.61 -23.36 9.82
CA ILE A 206 39.69 -23.22 11.29
C ILE A 206 39.87 -24.59 11.97
N SER A 207 39.20 -25.63 11.47
CA SER A 207 39.35 -27.01 11.99
C SER A 207 40.75 -27.58 11.75
N ARG A 208 41.41 -27.22 10.65
CA ARG A 208 42.77 -27.68 10.33
C ARG A 208 43.84 -26.95 11.14
N THR A 209 43.64 -25.66 11.42
CA THR A 209 44.59 -24.89 12.24
C THR A 209 44.58 -25.34 13.70
N LEU A 210 43.42 -25.69 14.25
CA LEU A 210 43.29 -26.17 15.63
C LEU A 210 43.85 -27.59 15.86
N LEU A 211 43.97 -28.41 14.82
CA LEU A 211 44.56 -29.76 14.91
C LEU A 211 46.10 -29.78 14.74
N LEU A 212 46.71 -28.66 14.38
CA LEU A 212 48.17 -28.51 14.27
C LEU A 212 48.81 -27.94 15.54
N GLU A 213 48.00 -27.50 16.52
CA GLU A 213 48.45 -26.98 17.83
C GLU A 213 48.30 -27.99 18.99
N THR A 214 47.98 -29.26 18.70
CA THR A 214 47.99 -30.39 19.66
C THR A 214 48.94 -31.48 19.21
#